data_AF-A0A6L3K8Q5-F1
#
_entry.id   AF-A0A6L3K8Q5-F1
#
_cell.length_a   1.000
_cell.length_b   1.000
_cell.length_c   1.000
_cell.angle_alpha   90.00
_cell.angle_beta   90.00
_cell.angle_gamma   90.00
#
_symmetry.space_group_name_H-M   'P 1'
#
loop_
_entity.id
_entity.type
_entity.pdbx_description
1 polymer ?
#
loop_
_entity_poly.entity_id
_entity_poly.type
_entity_poly.pdbx_seq_one_letter_code
_entity_poly.pdbx_strand_id
1 'polypeptide(L)'
;MAIPYIVCRKVDATKKEKPQLWYAVGKKMQKKSGRTERDVAHRVAQRTGFHPGVVEAVLAATGEIIEEELSDGRSVTLRGIGSFQTAVTSKGFEHPEDVLPHSVRLSRVYFKADRMLTLAVKRAGCHRIPFKYYFPKELLTKKMELADKQAEREEDEMDAY
;
A
#
# COMPACT_ATOMS: atom_id res chain seq x y z
N MET A 1 -5.44 -10.09 -12.85
CA MET A 1 -5.12 -8.67 -12.48
C MET A 1 -3.79 -8.66 -11.77
N ALA A 2 -2.81 -7.86 -12.22
CA ALA A 2 -1.47 -7.80 -11.62
C ALA A 2 -1.05 -6.37 -11.24
N ILE A 3 -0.16 -6.25 -10.25
CA ILE A 3 0.34 -4.95 -9.76
C ILE A 3 1.42 -4.42 -10.72
N PRO A 4 1.25 -3.23 -11.32
CA PRO A 4 2.24 -2.71 -12.26
C PRO A 4 3.50 -2.20 -11.54
N TYR A 5 4.66 -2.43 -12.14
CA TYR A 5 5.91 -1.80 -11.72
C TYR A 5 6.74 -1.30 -12.91
N ILE A 6 7.58 -0.31 -12.64
CA ILE A 6 8.62 0.18 -13.54
C ILE A 6 10.00 -0.12 -12.94
N VAL A 7 11.03 -0.01 -13.76
CA VAL A 7 12.42 -0.22 -13.33
C VAL A 7 13.13 1.13 -13.23
N CYS A 8 13.68 1.44 -12.07
CA CYS A 8 14.40 2.69 -11.82
C CYS A 8 15.79 2.44 -11.25
N ARG A 9 16.76 3.27 -11.67
CA ARG A 9 18.11 3.25 -11.10
C ARG A 9 18.09 3.99 -9.76
N LYS A 10 18.58 3.34 -8.70
CA LYS A 10 18.71 3.93 -7.36
C LYS A 10 20.06 3.58 -6.76
N VAL A 11 20.54 4.44 -5.86
CA VAL A 11 21.71 4.16 -5.04
C VAL A 11 21.31 3.14 -3.98
N ASP A 12 22.10 2.08 -3.86
CA ASP A 12 21.94 1.11 -2.79
C ASP A 12 22.55 1.66 -1.49
N ALA A 13 21.68 2.09 -0.55
CA ALA A 13 22.12 2.62 0.74
C ALA A 13 22.53 1.54 1.74
N THR A 14 22.31 0.25 1.45
CA THR A 14 22.63 -0.85 2.37
C THR A 14 24.10 -1.24 2.32
N LYS A 15 24.78 -0.98 1.20
CA LYS A 15 26.20 -1.30 1.01
C LYS A 15 27.08 -0.07 1.24
N LYS A 16 28.26 -0.28 1.84
CA LYS A 16 29.25 0.79 2.09
C LYS A 16 29.67 1.53 0.82
N GLU A 17 29.79 0.82 -0.30
CA GLU A 17 30.23 1.37 -1.60
C GLU A 17 29.14 2.14 -2.36
N LYS A 18 27.90 2.11 -1.90
CA LYS A 18 26.75 2.82 -2.50
C LYS A 18 26.63 2.65 -4.03
N PRO A 19 26.63 1.41 -4.57
CA PRO A 19 26.52 1.19 -6.00
C PRO A 19 25.15 1.63 -6.54
N GLN A 20 25.11 2.02 -7.82
CA GLN A 20 23.84 2.32 -8.50
C GLN A 20 23.27 1.05 -9.15
N LEU A 21 22.16 0.56 -8.59
CA LEU A 21 21.47 -0.66 -9.03
C LEU A 21 20.07 -0.33 -9.60
N TRP A 22 19.50 -1.28 -10.33
CA TRP A 22 18.15 -1.19 -10.87
C TRP A 22 17.14 -1.88 -9.96
N TYR A 23 16.03 -1.21 -9.64
CA TYR A 23 15.00 -1.70 -8.74
C TYR A 23 13.62 -1.62 -9.37
N ALA A 24 12.77 -2.58 -9.05
CA ALA A 24 11.33 -2.50 -9.30
C ALA A 24 10.71 -1.44 -8.38
N VAL A 25 9.89 -0.56 -8.97
CA VAL A 25 9.14 0.48 -8.27
C VAL A 25 7.69 0.38 -8.69
N GLY A 26 6.79 0.15 -7.73
CA GLY A 26 5.37 0.07 -8.00
C GLY A 26 4.85 1.34 -8.67
N LYS A 27 4.09 1.18 -9.76
CA LYS A 27 3.47 2.28 -10.48
C LYS A 27 1.97 2.28 -10.21
N LYS A 28 1.48 3.38 -9.65
CA LYS A 28 0.03 3.60 -9.50
C LYS A 28 -0.58 3.80 -10.89
N MET A 29 -1.66 3.08 -11.19
CA MET A 29 -2.38 3.20 -12.48
C MET A 29 -3.14 4.54 -12.63
N GLN A 30 -3.33 5.27 -11.53
CA GLN A 30 -4.14 6.49 -11.52
C GLN A 30 -3.34 7.69 -12.05
N LYS A 31 -3.94 8.49 -12.94
CA LYS A 31 -3.32 9.68 -13.53
C LYS A 31 -3.21 10.86 -12.54
N LYS A 32 -4.18 11.04 -11.64
CA LYS A 32 -4.21 12.04 -10.56
C LYS A 32 -5.06 11.53 -9.38
N SER A 33 -4.56 11.75 -8.16
CA SER A 33 -5.13 11.34 -6.86
C SER A 33 -5.55 9.87 -6.72
N GLY A 34 -5.64 9.40 -5.47
CA GLY A 34 -6.15 8.07 -5.14
C GLY A 34 -7.61 7.88 -5.54
N ARG A 35 -8.16 6.67 -5.31
CA ARG A 35 -9.62 6.52 -5.26
C ARG A 35 -10.11 7.25 -4.00
N THR A 36 -11.15 8.06 -4.15
CA THR A 36 -11.75 8.83 -3.07
C THR A 36 -12.71 7.96 -2.24
N GLU A 37 -13.10 8.45 -1.06
CA GLU A 37 -14.15 7.81 -0.26
C GLU A 37 -15.44 7.64 -1.07
N ARG A 38 -15.83 8.68 -1.83
CA ARG A 38 -16.97 8.64 -2.74
C ARG A 38 -16.86 7.54 -3.80
N ASP A 39 -15.68 7.33 -4.40
CA ASP A 39 -15.46 6.21 -5.35
C ASP A 39 -15.71 4.84 -4.69
N VAL A 40 -15.23 4.67 -3.45
CA VAL A 40 -15.38 3.44 -2.69
C VAL A 40 -16.84 3.24 -2.30
N ALA A 41 -17.51 4.27 -1.81
CA ALA A 41 -18.92 4.25 -1.44
C ALA A 41 -19.80 3.82 -2.60
N HIS A 42 -19.58 4.35 -3.81
CA HIS A 42 -20.32 3.94 -5.01
C HIS A 42 -20.14 2.46 -5.34
N ARG A 43 -18.91 1.92 -5.21
CA ARG A 43 -18.64 0.49 -5.45
C ARG A 43 -19.26 -0.42 -4.41
N VAL A 44 -19.29 0.02 -3.15
CA VAL A 44 -19.94 -0.72 -2.07
C VAL A 44 -21.46 -0.70 -2.27
N ALA A 45 -22.04 0.47 -2.56
CA ALA A 45 -23.46 0.64 -2.89
C ALA A 45 -23.93 -0.29 -4.02
N GLN A 46 -23.14 -0.43 -5.09
CA GLN A 46 -23.43 -1.37 -6.18
C GLN A 46 -23.50 -2.84 -5.74
N ARG A 47 -22.79 -3.22 -4.66
CA ARG A 47 -22.75 -4.60 -4.14
C ARG A 47 -23.80 -4.86 -3.07
N THR A 48 -24.20 -3.83 -2.33
CA THR A 48 -25.12 -3.95 -1.18
C THR A 48 -26.55 -3.52 -1.49
N GLY A 49 -26.76 -2.73 -2.55
CA GLY A 49 -28.05 -2.10 -2.87
C GLY A 49 -28.37 -0.86 -2.04
N PHE A 50 -27.48 -0.45 -1.12
CA PHE A 50 -27.67 0.79 -0.36
C PHE A 50 -27.44 2.02 -1.22
N HIS A 51 -28.10 3.13 -0.88
CA HIS A 51 -27.88 4.40 -1.55
C HIS A 51 -26.42 4.88 -1.31
N PRO A 52 -25.68 5.36 -2.32
CA PRO A 52 -24.28 5.76 -2.18
C PRO A 52 -24.04 6.78 -1.06
N GLY A 53 -24.95 7.74 -0.87
CA GLY A 53 -24.84 8.73 0.20
C GLY A 53 -24.94 8.14 1.61
N VAL A 54 -25.69 7.04 1.80
CA VAL A 54 -25.74 6.34 3.10
C VAL A 54 -24.41 5.63 3.34
N VAL A 55 -23.85 4.99 2.32
CA VAL A 55 -22.55 4.32 2.43
C VAL A 55 -21.43 5.33 2.72
N GLU A 56 -21.44 6.48 2.06
CA GLU A 56 -20.49 7.58 2.33
C GLU A 56 -20.60 8.04 3.79
N ALA A 57 -21.81 8.31 4.30
CA ALA A 57 -22.01 8.68 5.70
C ALA A 57 -21.49 7.60 6.68
N VAL A 58 -21.71 6.32 6.38
CA VAL A 58 -21.20 5.21 7.22
C VAL A 58 -19.67 5.15 7.20
N LEU A 59 -19.03 5.35 6.05
CA LEU A 59 -17.57 5.36 5.94
C LEU A 59 -16.95 6.52 6.74
N ALA A 60 -17.52 7.73 6.63
CA ALA A 60 -17.11 8.88 7.42
C ALA A 60 -17.26 8.63 8.93
N ALA A 61 -18.43 8.19 9.37
CA ALA A 61 -18.70 7.88 10.79
C ALA A 61 -17.80 6.75 11.32
N THR A 62 -17.44 5.77 10.49
CA THR A 62 -16.49 4.71 10.88
C THR A 62 -15.11 5.30 11.22
N GLY A 63 -14.67 6.34 10.50
CA GLY A 63 -13.42 7.03 10.78
C GLY A 63 -13.42 7.72 12.15
N GLU A 64 -14.50 8.42 12.47
CA GLU A 64 -14.71 9.10 13.77
C GLU A 64 -14.73 8.09 14.91
N ILE A 65 -15.47 6.98 14.77
CA ILE A 65 -15.52 5.91 15.78
C ILE A 65 -14.14 5.27 15.99
N ILE A 66 -13.34 5.10 14.91
CA ILE A 66 -11.97 4.59 15.07
C ILE A 66 -11.13 5.57 15.89
N GLU A 67 -11.24 6.87 15.65
CA GLU A 67 -10.52 7.89 16.43
C GLU A 67 -10.88 7.82 17.92
N GLU A 68 -12.17 7.75 18.24
CA GLU A 68 -12.66 7.65 19.62
C GLU A 68 -12.11 6.39 20.32
N GLU A 69 -12.25 5.23 19.69
CA GLU A 69 -11.78 3.95 20.26
C GLU A 69 -10.26 3.91 20.45
N LEU A 70 -9.48 4.49 19.53
CA LEU A 70 -8.03 4.56 19.67
C LEU A 70 -7.61 5.55 20.78
N SER A 71 -8.35 6.63 20.97
CA SER A 71 -8.12 7.62 22.02
C SER A 71 -8.40 7.03 23.41
N ASP A 72 -9.36 6.12 23.49
CA ASP A 72 -9.66 5.28 24.67
C ASP A 72 -8.60 4.18 24.94
N GLY A 73 -7.54 4.10 24.11
CA GLY A 73 -6.48 3.10 24.25
C GLY A 73 -6.88 1.69 23.76
N ARG A 74 -8.00 1.55 23.04
CA ARG A 74 -8.44 0.28 22.46
C ARG A 74 -7.88 0.12 21.04
N SER A 75 -7.97 -1.10 20.52
CA SER A 75 -7.66 -1.39 19.11
C SER A 75 -8.94 -1.72 18.36
N VAL A 76 -9.10 -1.18 17.15
CA VAL A 76 -10.26 -1.49 16.29
C VAL A 76 -9.85 -2.47 15.21
N THR A 77 -10.56 -3.60 15.10
CA THR A 77 -10.35 -4.58 14.02
C THR A 77 -11.60 -4.69 13.15
N LEU A 78 -11.45 -4.37 11.87
CA LEU A 78 -12.51 -4.49 10.87
C LEU A 78 -12.23 -5.71 9.99
N ARG A 79 -13.19 -6.66 9.97
CA ARG A 79 -13.07 -7.92 9.24
C ARG A 79 -12.78 -7.67 7.76
N GLY A 80 -11.74 -8.33 7.24
CA GLY A 80 -11.35 -8.24 5.83
C GLY A 80 -10.65 -6.93 5.45
N ILE A 81 -10.46 -6.01 6.40
CA ILE A 81 -9.71 -4.76 6.22
C ILE A 81 -8.40 -4.86 7.01
N GLY A 82 -8.48 -4.93 8.35
CA GLY A 82 -7.32 -5.00 9.22
C GLY A 82 -7.58 -4.42 10.61
N SER A 83 -6.49 -4.15 11.34
CA SER A 83 -6.52 -3.63 12.71
C SER A 83 -5.81 -2.28 12.80
N PHE A 84 -6.46 -1.32 13.45
CA PHE A 84 -5.91 -0.03 13.84
C PHE A 84 -5.43 -0.10 15.29
N GLN A 85 -4.21 0.39 15.53
CA GLN A 85 -3.56 0.35 16.82
C GLN A 85 -2.74 1.62 17.06
N THR A 86 -2.54 1.99 18.31
CA THR A 86 -1.67 3.08 18.74
C THR A 86 -0.34 2.52 19.26
N ALA A 87 0.74 3.25 19.04
CA ALA A 87 2.04 3.01 19.68
C ALA A 87 2.41 4.23 20.50
N VAL A 88 2.87 4.03 21.73
CA VAL A 88 3.39 5.09 22.62
C VAL A 88 4.91 5.07 22.63
N THR A 89 5.52 6.20 22.96
CA THR A 89 6.98 6.34 23.08
C THR A 89 7.34 7.28 24.22
N SER A 90 8.48 7.03 24.85
CA SER A 90 9.13 7.87 25.86
C SER A 90 10.63 7.90 25.60
N LYS A 91 11.36 8.75 26.32
CA LYS A 91 12.81 8.58 26.47
C LYS A 91 13.11 7.32 27.31
N GLY A 92 14.34 6.84 27.27
CA GLY A 92 14.82 5.80 28.18
C GLY A 92 15.08 6.35 29.58
N PHE A 93 14.81 5.54 30.60
CA PHE A 93 15.04 5.85 32.01
C PHE A 93 15.74 4.67 32.68
N GLU A 94 16.45 4.92 33.78
CA GLU A 94 17.17 3.89 34.53
C GLU A 94 16.23 3.08 35.43
N HIS A 95 15.23 3.74 36.03
CA HIS A 95 14.25 3.12 36.92
C HIS A 95 12.81 3.24 36.37
N PRO A 96 11.93 2.24 36.62
CA PRO A 96 10.56 2.26 36.10
C PRO A 96 9.69 3.39 36.67
N GLU A 97 9.92 3.80 37.91
CA GLU A 97 9.19 4.89 38.58
C GLU A 97 9.43 6.27 37.94
N ASP A 98 10.53 6.45 37.21
CA ASP A 98 10.85 7.70 36.51
C ASP A 98 10.01 7.88 35.23
N VAL A 99 9.27 6.85 34.80
CA VAL A 99 8.40 6.90 33.62
C VAL A 99 7.09 7.60 33.98
N LEU A 100 7.15 8.93 34.05
CA LEU A 100 6.01 9.76 34.38
C LEU A 100 5.10 10.00 33.16
N PRO A 101 3.78 10.19 33.34
CA PRO A 101 2.84 10.38 32.21
C PRO A 101 3.23 11.49 31.24
N HIS A 102 3.78 12.61 31.73
CA HIS A 102 4.23 13.72 30.89
C HIS A 102 5.45 13.39 30.01
N SER A 103 6.14 12.27 30.29
CA SER A 103 7.29 11.80 29.52
C SER A 103 6.90 10.83 28.40
N VAL A 104 5.65 10.37 28.41
CA VAL A 104 5.07 9.44 27.44
C VAL A 104 4.21 10.24 26.46
N ARG A 105 4.35 9.94 25.18
CA ARG A 105 3.50 10.52 24.12
C ARG A 105 3.07 9.45 23.13
N LEU A 106 1.98 9.72 22.42
CA LEU A 106 1.61 8.91 21.26
C LEU A 106 2.72 9.04 20.19
N SER A 107 3.26 7.90 19.78
CA SER A 107 4.28 7.81 18.72
C SER A 107 3.64 7.83 17.34
N ARG A 108 2.63 6.98 17.13
CA ARG A 108 1.92 6.84 15.85
C ARG A 108 0.64 6.02 16.02
N VAL A 109 -0.32 6.26 15.15
CA VAL A 109 -1.37 5.31 14.80
C VAL A 109 -0.85 4.46 13.65
N TYR A 110 -0.93 3.14 13.75
CA TYR A 110 -0.54 2.23 12.68
C TYR A 110 -1.66 1.26 12.34
N PHE A 111 -1.68 0.88 11.06
CA PHE A 111 -2.64 -0.05 10.51
C PHE A 111 -1.93 -1.35 10.14
N LYS A 112 -2.46 -2.47 10.64
CA LYS A 112 -2.04 -3.82 10.26
C LYS A 112 -3.10 -4.41 9.34
N ALA A 113 -2.74 -4.57 8.06
CA ALA A 113 -3.64 -5.16 7.07
C ALA A 113 -4.08 -6.58 7.46
N ASP A 114 -5.33 -6.91 7.16
CA ASP A 114 -5.86 -8.25 7.35
C ASP A 114 -5.03 -9.28 6.56
N ARG A 115 -4.83 -10.46 7.15
CA ARG A 115 -4.00 -11.52 6.56
C ARG A 115 -4.60 -12.00 5.24
N MET A 116 -5.91 -12.20 5.18
CA MET A 116 -6.59 -12.69 3.98
C MET A 116 -6.59 -11.63 2.88
N LEU A 117 -6.74 -10.35 3.24
CA LEU A 117 -6.56 -9.25 2.30
C LEU A 117 -5.15 -9.27 1.69
N THR A 118 -4.11 -9.38 2.53
CA THR A 118 -2.72 -9.42 2.07
C THR A 118 -2.46 -10.61 1.15
N LEU A 119 -2.98 -11.79 1.49
CA LEU A 119 -2.84 -13.00 0.67
C LEU A 119 -3.56 -12.86 -0.67
N ALA A 120 -4.77 -12.30 -0.67
CA ALA A 120 -5.54 -12.07 -1.90
C ALA A 120 -4.81 -11.11 -2.85
N VAL A 121 -4.24 -10.02 -2.32
CA VAL A 121 -3.47 -9.06 -3.11
C VAL A 121 -2.15 -9.67 -3.61
N LYS A 122 -1.47 -10.50 -2.81
CA LYS A 122 -0.25 -11.20 -3.26
C LYS A 122 -0.50 -12.14 -4.43
N ARG A 123 -1.68 -12.76 -4.51
CA ARG A 123 -2.08 -13.64 -5.63
C ARG A 123 -2.24 -12.89 -6.95
N ALA A 124 -2.45 -11.57 -6.92
CA ALA A 124 -2.50 -10.76 -8.13
C ALA A 124 -1.17 -10.80 -8.91
N GLY A 125 -0.05 -11.05 -8.23
CA GLY A 125 1.28 -10.99 -8.84
C GLY A 125 1.67 -9.57 -9.25
N CYS A 126 2.81 -9.45 -9.92
CA CYS A 126 3.37 -8.18 -10.38
C CYS A 126 3.69 -8.28 -11.86
N HIS A 127 3.37 -7.25 -12.63
CA HIS A 127 3.68 -7.17 -14.04
C HIS A 127 4.54 -5.95 -14.34
N ARG A 128 5.50 -6.11 -15.26
CA ARG A 128 6.41 -5.03 -15.62
C ARG A 128 5.77 -4.21 -16.72
N ILE A 129 5.65 -2.90 -16.52
CA ILE A 129 5.32 -2.01 -17.63
C ILE A 129 6.48 -2.11 -18.64
N PRO A 130 6.22 -2.30 -19.95
CA PRO A 130 7.27 -2.36 -20.95
C PRO A 130 8.17 -1.12 -20.95
N PHE A 131 9.48 -1.32 -21.16
CA PHE A 131 10.48 -0.26 -21.08
C PHE A 131 10.18 0.89 -22.05
N LYS A 132 9.63 0.57 -23.23
CA LYS A 132 9.26 1.53 -24.28
C LYS A 132 8.36 2.68 -23.80
N TYR A 133 7.63 2.50 -22.70
CA TYR A 133 6.69 3.50 -22.19
C TYR A 133 7.32 4.53 -21.25
N TYR A 134 8.52 4.28 -20.72
CA TYR A 134 9.12 5.18 -19.72
C TYR A 134 10.64 5.35 -19.83
N PHE A 135 11.32 4.60 -20.70
CA PHE A 135 12.71 4.87 -21.07
C PHE A 135 12.79 5.79 -22.30
N PRO A 136 13.75 6.72 -22.34
CA PRO A 136 14.12 7.42 -23.57
C PRO A 136 14.53 6.45 -24.67
N LYS A 137 14.22 6.77 -25.93
CA LYS A 137 14.49 5.89 -27.08
C LYS A 137 15.97 5.57 -27.24
N GLU A 138 16.84 6.50 -26.85
CA GLU A 138 18.29 6.40 -26.94
C GLU A 138 18.87 5.36 -25.96
N LEU A 139 18.13 5.07 -24.88
CA LEU A 139 18.54 4.12 -23.83
C LEU A 139 17.90 2.74 -23.99
N LEU A 140 17.00 2.57 -24.97
CA LEU A 140 16.38 1.28 -25.25
C LEU A 140 17.38 0.36 -25.97
N THR A 141 17.70 -0.76 -25.34
CA THR A 141 18.58 -1.78 -25.93
C THR A 141 17.78 -2.94 -26.50
N LYS A 142 18.33 -3.66 -27.49
CA LYS A 142 17.71 -4.88 -28.05
C LYS A 142 17.37 -5.93 -26.98
N LYS A 143 18.17 -6.00 -25.90
CA LYS A 143 17.92 -6.90 -24.77
C LYS A 143 16.65 -6.50 -24.00
N MET A 144 16.42 -5.21 -23.83
CA MET A 144 15.22 -4.68 -23.17
C MET A 144 13.97 -4.97 -24.00
N GLU A 145 14.05 -4.80 -25.32
CA GLU A 145 12.93 -5.13 -26.22
C GLU A 145 12.61 -6.63 -26.21
N LEU A 146 13.62 -7.49 -26.19
CA LEU A 146 13.43 -8.95 -26.08
C LEU A 146 12.77 -9.32 -24.73
N ALA A 147 13.22 -8.70 -23.64
CA ALA A 147 12.66 -8.92 -22.31
C ALA A 147 11.22 -8.42 -22.19
N ASP A 148 10.84 -7.34 -22.89
CA ASP A 148 9.45 -6.89 -22.97
C ASP A 148 8.59 -7.92 -23.72
N LYS A 149 9.05 -8.42 -24.88
CA LYS A 149 8.32 -9.46 -25.64
C LYS A 149 8.17 -10.77 -24.86
N GLN A 150 9.18 -11.15 -24.08
CA GLN A 150 9.12 -12.36 -23.27
C GLN A 150 8.14 -12.22 -22.11
N ALA A 151 8.14 -11.06 -21.42
CA ALA A 151 7.18 -10.79 -20.36
C ALA A 151 5.74 -10.74 -20.89
N GLU A 152 5.51 -10.14 -22.06
CA GLU A 152 4.19 -10.13 -22.72
C GLU A 152 3.69 -11.56 -22.99
N ARG A 153 4.56 -12.47 -23.47
CA ARG A 153 4.20 -13.89 -23.68
C ARG A 153 3.91 -14.64 -22.37
N GLU A 154 4.73 -14.43 -21.35
CA GLU A 154 4.54 -15.07 -20.04
C GLU A 154 3.22 -14.62 -19.38
N GLU A 155 2.81 -13.36 -19.58
CA GLU A 155 1.51 -12.85 -19.14
C GLU A 155 0.35 -13.49 -19.92
N ASP A 156 0.44 -13.55 -21.26
CA ASP A 156 -0.58 -14.18 -22.11
C ASP A 156 -0.77 -15.68 -21.80
N GLU A 157 0.33 -16.40 -21.53
CA GLU A 157 0.28 -17.81 -21.14
C GLU A 157 -0.37 -18.02 -19.76
N MET A 158 -0.16 -17.10 -18.82
CA MET A 158 -0.71 -17.20 -17.47
C MET A 158 -2.21 -16.85 -17.43
N ASP A 159 -2.69 -15.97 -18.32
CA ASP A 159 -4.11 -15.62 -18.45
C ASP A 159 -4.91 -16.67 -19.27
N ALA A 160 -4.24 -17.63 -19.93
CA ALA A 160 -4.86 -18.70 -20.71
C ALA A 160 -5.29 -19.95 -19.88
N TYR A 161 -5.00 -19.97 -18.57
CA TYR A 161 -5.36 -21.04 -17.63
C TYR A 161 -6.35 -20.56 -16.56
#